data_AF-A0A7G9RLK0-F1
#
_entry.id   AF-A0A7G9RLK0-F1
#
_cell.length_a   1.000
_cell.length_b   1.000
_cell.length_c   1.000
_cell.angle_alpha   90.00
_cell.angle_beta   90.00
_cell.angle_gamma   90.00
#
_symmetry.space_group_name_H-M   'P 1'
#
loop_
_entity.id
_entity.type
_entity.pdbx_description
1 polymer ?
#
loop_
_entity_poly.entity_id
_entity_poly.type
_entity_poly.pdbx_seq_one_letter_code
_entity_poly.pdbx_strand_id
1 'polypeptide(L)'
;MTEKLTENSSDIPLSAAAQQAQPQPSAFDPAASANPSFFRWILEGLRASVLLRARIGPDASPGPWKLALLVLIANLLELSFERISFAEEVQFNYEGWLNQWGSCLLVLWVAWCFLPRAGRPPAPPVGGARVLSWFALMSWALLPLLVLAYCYQSWVQFADDSAVETWERYISPTTVAAIWGTAVFLKLSRAFFASWLRTLAMSLVLCVSTVAVFWSIQTDTWVAAEAEAAQPEVVPGDEESDEGGAEEEDMEQPELLEALRHEPPGSALTRLG
;
A
#
# COMPACT_ATOMS: atom_id res chain seq x y z
N MET A 1 11.13 -3.30 -96.16
CA MET A 1 9.66 -3.18 -96.14
C MET A 1 9.21 -3.66 -94.77
N THR A 2 8.67 -2.86 -93.88
CA THR A 2 8.14 -1.50 -93.94
C THR A 2 8.09 -1.00 -92.50
N GLU A 3 8.41 0.27 -92.35
CA GLU A 3 8.36 1.07 -91.13
C GLU A 3 6.99 0.99 -90.44
N LYS A 4 6.98 1.07 -89.11
CA LYS A 4 5.99 1.85 -88.36
C LYS A 4 6.65 2.49 -87.14
N LEU A 5 7.04 3.75 -87.35
CA LEU A 5 7.15 4.79 -86.33
C LEU A 5 5.74 5.23 -85.92
N THR A 6 5.47 5.19 -84.62
CA THR A 6 4.56 6.09 -83.90
C THR A 6 5.15 6.20 -82.50
N GLU A 7 6.01 7.18 -82.25
CA GLU A 7 5.62 8.45 -81.62
C GLU A 7 4.57 8.23 -80.53
N ASN A 8 5.04 8.00 -79.30
CA ASN A 8 4.29 8.36 -78.11
C ASN A 8 5.12 9.39 -77.34
N SER A 9 4.93 10.64 -77.75
CA SER A 9 5.34 11.81 -77.01
C SER A 9 4.32 12.09 -75.91
N SER A 10 4.76 12.78 -74.86
CA SER A 10 3.98 13.28 -73.73
C SER A 10 3.56 12.24 -72.68
N ASP A 11 4.42 12.04 -71.69
CA ASP A 11 3.97 12.12 -70.31
C ASP A 11 5.08 12.73 -69.45
N ILE A 12 4.84 14.00 -69.14
CA ILE A 12 5.60 14.85 -68.25
C ILE A 12 5.73 14.13 -66.90
N PRO A 13 6.93 13.97 -66.31
CA PRO A 13 7.01 13.50 -64.94
C PRO A 13 6.43 14.57 -64.02
N LEU A 14 5.16 14.41 -63.64
CA LEU A 14 4.49 15.06 -62.52
C LEU A 14 5.17 14.75 -61.17
N SER A 15 6.29 14.02 -61.16
CA SER A 15 7.10 13.70 -59.99
C SER A 15 7.90 14.88 -59.42
N ALA A 16 7.91 16.05 -60.04
CA ALA A 16 8.58 17.24 -59.49
C ALA A 16 7.69 18.12 -58.58
N ALA A 17 6.37 17.88 -58.52
CA ALA A 17 5.45 18.62 -57.64
C ALA A 17 5.09 17.87 -56.34
N ALA A 18 5.50 16.60 -56.21
CA ALA A 18 5.56 15.89 -54.94
C ALA A 18 6.92 16.12 -54.25
N GLN A 19 7.39 17.37 -54.32
CA GLN A 19 8.41 17.92 -53.44
C GLN A 19 7.87 17.78 -52.02
N GLN A 20 8.14 16.62 -51.44
CA GLN A 20 8.35 16.36 -50.03
C GLN A 20 7.88 17.52 -49.15
N ALA A 21 6.59 17.49 -48.82
CA ALA A 21 6.19 17.87 -47.48
C ALA A 21 6.89 16.86 -46.55
N GLN A 22 8.20 17.08 -46.31
CA GLN A 22 8.84 16.52 -45.15
C GLN A 22 7.93 16.93 -43.98
N PRO A 23 7.42 15.98 -43.19
CA PRO A 23 6.80 16.37 -41.94
C PRO A 23 7.86 17.17 -41.20
N GLN A 24 7.67 18.49 -41.12
CA GLN A 24 8.45 19.34 -40.24
C GLN A 24 8.47 18.61 -38.91
N PRO A 25 9.65 18.31 -38.33
CA PRO A 25 9.70 17.80 -36.97
C PRO A 25 8.97 18.85 -36.15
N SER A 26 7.74 18.52 -35.76
CA SER A 26 6.88 19.41 -35.00
C SER A 26 7.73 19.90 -33.86
N ALA A 27 7.93 21.22 -33.84
CA ALA A 27 8.70 21.91 -32.83
C ALA A 27 8.43 21.21 -31.50
N PHE A 28 9.50 20.69 -30.88
CA PHE A 28 9.50 20.09 -29.56
C PHE A 28 8.38 20.69 -28.74
N ASP A 29 7.30 19.93 -28.51
CA ASP A 29 6.27 20.32 -27.57
C ASP A 29 7.00 20.45 -26.22
N PRO A 30 7.19 21.66 -25.66
CA PRO A 30 7.94 21.83 -24.42
C PRO A 30 7.19 21.21 -23.22
N ALA A 31 5.99 20.67 -23.44
CA ALA A 31 5.17 19.99 -22.45
C ALA A 31 5.76 18.65 -21.95
N ALA A 32 6.77 18.08 -22.62
CA ALA A 32 7.31 16.75 -22.30
C ALA A 32 8.35 16.70 -21.15
N SER A 33 8.70 17.83 -20.50
CA SER A 33 9.73 17.85 -19.45
C SER A 33 9.39 18.68 -18.20
N ALA A 34 8.15 19.15 -18.06
CA ALA A 34 7.77 19.93 -16.88
C ALA A 34 7.60 19.00 -15.66
N ASN A 35 8.57 19.03 -14.75
CA ASN A 35 8.47 18.40 -13.43
C ASN A 35 7.16 18.86 -12.76
N PRO A 36 6.18 17.96 -12.53
CA PRO A 36 4.86 18.37 -12.05
C PRO A 36 4.97 19.14 -10.73
N SER A 37 4.13 20.16 -10.55
CA SER A 37 4.08 20.91 -9.29
C SER A 37 3.68 20.00 -8.13
N PHE A 38 4.06 20.39 -6.91
CA PHE A 38 3.76 19.61 -5.69
C PHE A 38 2.26 19.33 -5.54
N PHE A 39 1.42 20.36 -5.67
CA PHE A 39 -0.04 20.22 -5.61
C PHE A 39 -0.62 19.32 -6.70
N ARG A 40 0.00 19.27 -7.89
CA ARG A 40 -0.46 18.39 -8.97
C ARG A 40 -0.26 16.93 -8.60
N TRP A 41 0.80 16.57 -7.88
CA TRP A 41 0.96 15.20 -7.36
C TRP A 41 -0.14 14.82 -6.38
N ILE A 42 -0.47 15.73 -5.45
CA ILE A 42 -1.54 15.54 -4.48
C ILE A 42 -2.88 15.31 -5.19
N LEU A 43 -3.27 16.26 -6.06
CA LEU A 43 -4.55 16.20 -6.78
C LEU A 43 -4.67 14.96 -7.67
N GLU A 44 -3.59 14.53 -8.31
CA GLU A 44 -3.60 13.36 -9.19
C GLU A 44 -3.61 12.05 -8.40
N GLY A 45 -3.01 12.03 -7.20
CA GLY A 45 -3.17 10.93 -6.24
C GLY A 45 -4.60 10.84 -5.70
N LEU A 46 -5.16 11.96 -5.25
CA LEU A 46 -6.57 12.04 -4.82
C LEU A 46 -7.53 11.68 -5.95
N ARG A 47 -7.24 12.07 -7.19
CA ARG A 47 -8.00 11.65 -8.37
C ARG A 47 -7.94 10.13 -8.55
N ALA A 48 -6.80 9.50 -8.28
CA ALA A 48 -6.68 8.05 -8.36
C ALA A 48 -7.48 7.31 -7.27
N SER A 49 -7.77 7.93 -6.12
CA SER A 49 -8.59 7.33 -5.05
C SER A 49 -10.00 6.99 -5.52
N VAL A 50 -10.59 7.79 -6.41
CA VAL A 50 -11.90 7.55 -7.03
C VAL A 50 -11.80 6.75 -8.33
N LEU A 51 -10.73 5.95 -8.48
CA LEU A 51 -10.44 5.15 -9.65
C LEU A 51 -10.34 5.97 -10.95
N LEU A 52 -10.08 7.28 -10.92
CA LEU A 52 -9.83 8.02 -12.15
C LEU A 52 -8.37 7.88 -12.57
N ARG A 53 -8.12 7.86 -13.88
CA ARG A 53 -6.74 7.78 -14.41
C ARG A 53 -5.98 9.06 -14.03
N ALA A 54 -4.84 8.90 -13.36
CA ALA A 54 -3.88 9.98 -13.11
C ALA A 54 -3.30 10.51 -14.43
N ARG A 55 -3.17 11.83 -14.54
CA ARG A 55 -2.64 12.52 -15.73
C ARG A 55 -1.13 12.75 -15.65
N ILE A 56 -0.48 12.28 -14.59
CA ILE A 56 0.97 12.25 -14.48
C ILE A 56 1.47 11.00 -15.21
N GLY A 57 2.31 11.19 -16.21
CA GLY A 57 2.89 10.10 -16.98
C GLY A 57 3.85 9.26 -16.14
N PRO A 58 4.08 7.99 -16.50
CA PRO A 58 4.98 7.09 -15.77
C PRO A 58 6.44 7.56 -15.79
N ASP A 59 6.81 8.40 -16.76
CA ASP A 59 8.18 8.90 -16.92
C ASP A 59 8.44 10.21 -16.17
N ALA A 60 7.40 10.86 -15.63
CA ALA A 60 7.61 11.94 -14.67
C ALA A 60 8.17 11.33 -13.37
N SER A 61 9.17 11.94 -12.76
CA SER A 61 9.69 11.54 -11.44
C SER A 61 9.62 12.73 -10.49
N PRO A 62 9.05 12.58 -9.27
CA PRO A 62 9.32 13.55 -8.22
C PRO A 62 10.82 13.51 -7.89
N GLY A 63 11.41 14.66 -7.60
CA GLY A 63 12.74 14.69 -6.99
C GLY A 63 12.72 14.05 -5.60
N PRO A 64 13.85 13.56 -5.07
CA PRO A 64 13.89 12.81 -3.81
C PRO A 64 13.29 13.59 -2.63
N TRP A 65 13.61 14.89 -2.53
CA TRP A 65 13.04 15.76 -1.50
C TRP A 65 11.53 15.99 -1.68
N LYS A 66 11.07 16.12 -2.93
CA LYS A 66 9.64 16.28 -3.23
C LYS A 66 8.87 15.02 -2.85
N LEU A 67 9.43 13.84 -3.14
CA LEU A 67 8.87 12.56 -2.75
C LEU A 67 8.80 12.43 -1.23
N ALA A 68 9.91 12.70 -0.54
CA ALA A 68 9.97 12.65 0.93
C ALA A 68 8.88 13.53 1.55
N LEU A 69 8.73 14.78 1.08
CA LEU A 69 7.67 15.68 1.55
C LEU A 69 6.26 15.18 1.23
N LEU A 70 6.02 14.65 0.03
CA LEU A 70 4.71 14.12 -0.35
C LEU A 70 4.28 12.94 0.55
N VAL A 71 5.21 12.02 0.82
CA VAL A 71 4.97 10.83 1.62
C VAL A 71 4.85 11.21 3.11
N LEU A 72 5.74 12.08 3.60
CA LEU A 72 5.71 12.56 4.98
C LEU A 72 4.42 13.30 5.29
N ILE A 73 3.96 14.19 4.42
CA ILE A 73 2.71 14.93 4.63
C ILE A 73 1.51 13.98 4.63
N ALA A 74 1.47 13.01 3.71
CA ALA A 74 0.40 12.00 3.70
C ALA A 74 0.38 11.18 5.00
N ASN A 75 1.54 10.73 5.47
CA ASN A 75 1.67 9.98 6.73
C ASN A 75 1.32 10.83 7.96
N LEU A 76 1.73 12.10 8.01
CA LEU A 76 1.36 12.98 9.12
C LEU A 76 -0.15 13.21 9.19
N LEU A 77 -0.81 13.33 8.04
CA LEU A 77 -2.26 13.40 7.99
C LEU A 77 -2.89 12.09 8.48
N GLU A 78 -2.42 10.95 7.98
CA GLU A 78 -2.86 9.62 8.42
C GLU A 78 -2.74 9.46 9.94
N LEU A 79 -1.57 9.73 10.53
CA LEU A 79 -1.33 9.69 11.97
C LEU A 79 -2.23 10.64 12.75
N SER A 80 -2.52 11.83 12.20
CA SER A 80 -3.41 12.79 12.85
C SER A 80 -4.83 12.26 12.94
N PHE A 81 -5.34 11.63 11.87
CA PHE A 81 -6.68 11.03 11.86
C PHE A 81 -6.75 9.75 12.71
N GLU A 82 -5.70 8.94 12.67
CA GLU A 82 -5.56 7.78 13.55
C GLU A 82 -5.61 8.21 15.02
N ARG A 83 -4.84 9.24 15.42
CA ARG A 83 -4.85 9.76 16.80
C ARG A 83 -6.23 10.25 17.25
N ILE A 84 -6.97 10.92 16.37
CA ILE A 84 -8.32 11.43 16.66
C ILE A 84 -9.32 10.28 16.87
N SER A 85 -9.00 9.07 16.37
CA SER A 85 -9.85 7.88 16.54
C SER A 85 -9.78 7.26 17.94
N PHE A 86 -8.87 7.73 18.79
CA PHE A 86 -8.78 7.31 20.19
C PHE A 86 -9.37 8.38 21.11
N ALA A 87 -10.37 8.00 21.90
CA ALA A 87 -10.99 8.87 22.91
C ALA A 87 -10.08 9.08 24.13
N GLU A 88 -9.21 8.10 24.42
CA GLU A 88 -8.38 8.06 25.61
C GLU A 88 -7.01 8.74 25.42
N GLU A 89 -6.29 8.87 26.53
CA GLU A 89 -4.90 9.30 26.52
C GLU A 89 -4.01 8.17 25.99
N VAL A 90 -3.57 8.33 24.74
CA VAL A 90 -2.66 7.40 24.07
C VAL A 90 -1.27 8.01 23.94
N GLN A 91 -0.26 7.17 24.11
CA GLN A 91 1.14 7.49 23.88
C GLN A 91 1.57 7.00 22.49
N PHE A 92 2.53 7.71 21.91
CA PHE A 92 3.06 7.38 20.59
C PHE A 92 4.14 6.31 20.72
N ASN A 93 3.87 5.12 20.17
CA ASN A 93 4.83 4.02 20.12
C ASN A 93 5.66 4.11 18.82
N TYR A 94 6.93 4.47 18.99
CA TYR A 94 7.86 4.60 17.86
C TYR A 94 8.16 3.26 17.17
N GLU A 95 8.09 2.14 17.89
CA GLU A 95 8.36 0.82 17.32
C GLU A 95 7.27 0.41 16.32
N GLY A 96 6.00 0.55 16.72
CA GLY A 96 4.86 0.33 15.83
C GLY A 96 4.92 1.23 14.60
N TRP A 97 5.24 2.50 14.79
CA TRP A 97 5.42 3.45 13.70
C TRP A 97 6.56 3.05 12.75
N LEU A 98 7.72 2.65 13.27
CA LEU A 98 8.87 2.27 12.46
C LEU A 98 8.60 0.97 11.68
N ASN A 99 7.86 0.05 12.27
CA ASN A 99 7.44 -1.17 11.60
C ASN A 99 6.52 -0.89 10.38
N GLN A 100 5.63 0.10 10.49
CA GLN A 100 4.82 0.58 9.35
C GLN A 100 5.71 1.09 8.21
N TRP A 101 6.79 1.81 8.52
CA TRP A 101 7.78 2.22 7.49
C TRP A 101 8.52 1.03 6.88
N GLY A 102 8.82 0.00 7.66
CA GLY A 102 9.37 -1.26 7.16
C GLY A 102 8.48 -1.88 6.07
N SER A 103 7.17 -1.88 6.28
CA SER A 103 6.19 -2.37 5.30
C SER A 103 6.20 -1.53 4.02
N CYS A 104 6.30 -0.20 4.14
CA CYS A 104 6.42 0.70 2.99
C CYS A 104 7.72 0.46 2.18
N LEU A 105 8.84 0.21 2.85
CA LEU A 105 10.11 -0.16 2.20
C LEU A 105 10.00 -1.52 1.49
N LEU A 106 9.34 -2.50 2.12
CA LEU A 106 9.06 -3.79 1.50
C LEU A 106 8.20 -3.64 0.25
N VAL A 107 7.15 -2.80 0.30
CA VAL A 107 6.29 -2.49 -0.85
C VAL A 107 7.09 -1.88 -1.99
N LEU A 108 7.94 -0.89 -1.69
CA LEU A 108 8.84 -0.26 -2.66
C LEU A 108 9.83 -1.26 -3.26
N TRP A 109 10.41 -2.14 -2.44
CA TRP A 109 11.34 -3.17 -2.88
C TRP A 109 10.66 -4.21 -3.79
N VAL A 110 9.48 -4.69 -3.42
CA VAL A 110 8.68 -5.58 -4.28
C VAL A 110 8.32 -4.88 -5.59
N ALA A 111 7.81 -3.65 -5.53
CA ALA A 111 7.51 -2.85 -6.72
C ALA A 111 8.74 -2.69 -7.62
N TRP A 112 9.92 -2.46 -7.05
CA TRP A 112 11.18 -2.42 -7.77
C TRP A 112 11.50 -3.72 -8.49
N CYS A 113 11.35 -4.87 -7.82
CA CYS A 113 11.61 -6.19 -8.39
C CYS A 113 10.69 -6.54 -9.57
N PHE A 114 9.43 -6.09 -9.55
CA PHE A 114 8.43 -6.38 -10.59
C PHE A 114 8.47 -5.44 -11.79
N LEU A 115 9.30 -4.41 -11.74
CA LEU A 115 9.35 -3.39 -12.76
C LEU A 115 9.96 -3.92 -14.08
N PRO A 116 9.39 -3.59 -15.27
CA PRO A 116 10.05 -3.90 -16.53
C PRO A 116 11.44 -3.25 -16.58
N ARG A 117 12.49 -4.07 -16.60
CA ARG A 117 13.83 -3.62 -16.94
C ARG A 117 13.79 -3.12 -18.38
N ALA A 118 14.28 -1.90 -18.60
CA ALA A 118 14.32 -1.31 -19.93
C ALA A 118 14.99 -2.29 -20.92
N GLY A 119 14.32 -2.56 -22.03
CA GLY A 119 14.91 -3.27 -23.15
C GLY A 119 16.13 -2.52 -23.68
N ARG A 120 17.01 -3.28 -24.35
CA ARG A 120 18.34 -2.94 -24.88
C ARG A 120 18.59 -1.43 -25.11
N PRO A 121 19.75 -0.89 -24.68
CA PRO A 121 20.13 0.52 -24.84
C PRO A 121 19.91 1.04 -26.27
N PRO A 122 19.59 2.34 -26.44
CA PRO A 122 20.02 3.47 -25.59
C PRO A 122 18.92 4.11 -24.73
N ALA A 123 17.92 3.35 -24.27
CA ALA A 123 16.92 3.89 -23.35
C ALA A 123 17.54 4.15 -21.94
N PRO A 124 17.38 5.33 -21.34
CA PRO A 124 17.82 5.59 -19.97
C PRO A 124 17.13 4.63 -18.99
N PRO A 125 17.70 4.37 -17.80
CA PRO A 125 17.10 3.51 -16.79
C PRO A 125 15.84 4.16 -16.20
N VAL A 126 14.71 4.08 -16.92
CA VAL A 126 13.40 4.66 -16.54
C VAL A 126 12.77 3.94 -15.34
N GLY A 127 13.41 2.88 -14.83
CA GLY A 127 12.85 2.07 -13.76
C GLY A 127 12.68 2.82 -12.43
N GLY A 128 13.72 3.56 -12.01
CA GLY A 128 13.72 4.43 -10.82
C GLY A 128 12.47 5.29 -10.72
N ALA A 129 12.35 6.18 -11.71
CA ALA A 129 11.31 7.18 -11.79
C ALA A 129 9.89 6.60 -11.66
N ARG A 130 9.63 5.46 -12.32
CA ARG A 130 8.30 4.84 -12.35
C ARG A 130 7.83 4.39 -10.98
N VAL A 131 8.70 3.75 -10.20
CA VAL A 131 8.36 3.25 -8.86
C VAL A 131 8.13 4.42 -7.91
N LEU A 132 8.99 5.45 -7.96
CA LEU A 132 8.84 6.62 -7.09
C LEU A 132 7.54 7.39 -7.38
N SER A 133 7.19 7.53 -8.66
CA SER A 133 5.95 8.19 -9.07
C SER A 133 4.71 7.40 -8.73
N TRP A 134 4.75 6.08 -8.95
CA TRP A 134 3.70 5.18 -8.50
C TRP A 134 3.50 5.28 -6.99
N PHE A 135 4.58 5.21 -6.20
CA PHE A 135 4.52 5.29 -4.75
C PHE A 135 4.01 6.65 -4.24
N ALA A 136 4.45 7.75 -4.84
CA ALA A 136 3.96 9.09 -4.54
C ALA A 136 2.45 9.20 -4.77
N LEU A 137 1.94 8.70 -5.90
CA LEU A 137 0.51 8.71 -6.20
C LEU A 137 -0.26 7.78 -5.26
N MET A 138 0.27 6.58 -4.98
CA MET A 138 -0.35 5.61 -4.08
C MET A 138 -0.54 6.18 -2.67
N SER A 139 0.46 6.90 -2.14
CA SER A 139 0.41 7.54 -0.80
C SER A 139 -0.80 8.47 -0.66
N TRP A 140 -1.09 9.25 -1.71
CA TRP A 140 -2.23 10.17 -1.72
C TRP A 140 -3.54 9.52 -2.19
N ALA A 141 -3.47 8.44 -2.96
CA ALA A 141 -4.64 7.73 -3.44
C ALA A 141 -5.34 6.92 -2.34
N LEU A 142 -4.59 6.38 -1.38
CA LEU A 142 -5.16 5.63 -0.26
C LEU A 142 -5.61 6.53 0.89
N LEU A 143 -5.03 7.73 1.03
CA LEU A 143 -5.31 8.64 2.14
C LEU A 143 -6.82 8.90 2.36
N PRO A 144 -7.65 9.22 1.35
CA PRO A 144 -9.08 9.46 1.59
C PRO A 144 -9.83 8.24 2.12
N LEU A 145 -9.42 7.03 1.72
CA LEU A 145 -10.03 5.78 2.15
C LEU A 145 -9.67 5.48 3.61
N LEU A 146 -8.40 5.72 3.97
CA LEU A 146 -7.92 5.57 5.35
C LEU A 146 -8.62 6.58 6.27
N VAL A 147 -8.68 7.85 5.88
CA VAL A 147 -9.41 8.88 6.63
C VAL A 147 -10.88 8.50 6.82
N LEU A 148 -11.56 7.99 5.78
CA LEU A 148 -12.94 7.53 5.90
C LEU A 148 -13.07 6.35 6.87
N ALA A 149 -12.12 5.41 6.84
CA ALA A 149 -12.09 4.27 7.75
C ALA A 149 -11.89 4.71 9.21
N TYR A 150 -10.95 5.63 9.48
CA TYR A 150 -10.71 6.19 10.81
C TYR A 150 -11.91 6.99 11.32
N CYS A 151 -12.52 7.83 10.48
CA CYS A 151 -13.74 8.55 10.85
C CYS A 151 -14.89 7.60 11.20
N TYR A 152 -15.04 6.50 10.46
CA TYR A 152 -16.04 5.49 10.77
C TYR A 152 -15.74 4.78 12.09
N GLN A 153 -14.48 4.35 12.32
CA GLN A 153 -14.07 3.74 13.59
C GLN A 153 -14.31 4.67 14.78
N SER A 154 -13.96 5.95 14.63
CA SER A 154 -14.24 6.99 15.63
C SER A 154 -15.73 7.08 15.93
N TRP A 155 -16.56 7.16 14.88
CA TRP A 155 -18.02 7.24 15.02
C TRP A 155 -18.60 6.04 15.76
N VAL A 156 -18.16 4.82 15.43
CA VAL A 156 -18.61 3.59 16.09
C VAL A 156 -18.28 3.60 17.58
N GLN A 157 -17.12 4.13 17.99
CA GLN A 157 -16.78 4.23 19.42
C GLN A 157 -17.68 5.20 20.20
N PHE A 158 -18.21 6.24 19.54
CA PHE A 158 -19.07 7.24 20.18
C PHE A 158 -20.57 6.98 20.00
N ALA A 159 -20.95 6.08 19.09
CA ALA A 159 -22.34 5.71 18.88
C ALA A 159 -22.81 4.77 19.99
N ASP A 160 -24.04 4.97 20.50
CA ASP A 160 -24.65 4.02 21.42
C ASP A 160 -24.75 2.63 20.76
N ASP A 161 -24.53 1.56 21.53
CA ASP A 161 -24.59 0.16 21.04
C ASP A 161 -25.89 -0.18 20.29
N SER A 162 -26.98 0.52 20.59
CA SER A 162 -28.27 0.37 19.91
C SER A 162 -28.33 0.92 18.49
N ALA A 163 -27.36 1.76 18.10
CA ALA A 163 -27.29 2.44 16.81
C ALA A 163 -26.48 1.67 15.75
N VAL A 164 -25.69 0.68 16.14
CA VAL A 164 -24.86 -0.11 15.22
C VAL A 164 -25.60 -1.40 14.87
N GLU A 165 -26.25 -1.42 13.70
CA GLU A 165 -27.00 -2.59 13.25
C GLU A 165 -26.07 -3.81 13.05
N THR A 166 -26.53 -5.00 13.42
CA THR A 166 -25.74 -6.25 13.37
C THR A 166 -25.14 -6.58 12.00
N TRP A 167 -25.68 -6.05 10.89
CA TRP A 167 -25.12 -6.27 9.55
C TRP A 167 -23.83 -5.47 9.30
N GLU A 168 -23.64 -4.33 9.99
CA GLU A 168 -22.39 -3.55 9.94
C GLU A 168 -21.20 -4.34 10.48
N ARG A 169 -21.46 -5.33 11.35
CA ARG A 169 -20.46 -6.30 11.81
C ARG A 169 -19.98 -7.24 10.70
N TYR A 170 -20.79 -7.46 9.65
CA TYR A 170 -20.46 -8.35 8.52
C TYR A 170 -19.91 -7.60 7.29
N ILE A 171 -20.41 -6.38 7.01
CA ILE A 171 -19.90 -5.52 5.93
C ILE A 171 -19.53 -4.17 6.53
N SER A 172 -18.43 -4.17 7.28
CA SER A 172 -17.91 -2.92 7.82
C SER A 172 -17.47 -2.00 6.67
N PRO A 173 -17.69 -0.68 6.77
CA PRO A 173 -17.08 0.31 5.90
C PRO A 173 -15.56 0.16 5.75
N THR A 174 -14.86 -0.41 6.75
CA THR A 174 -13.45 -0.79 6.65
C THR A 174 -13.21 -1.89 5.60
N THR A 175 -14.09 -2.89 5.52
CA THR A 175 -14.04 -3.93 4.48
C THR A 175 -14.29 -3.33 3.09
N VAL A 176 -15.26 -2.42 2.97
CA VAL A 176 -15.52 -1.69 1.72
C VAL A 176 -14.31 -0.85 1.32
N ALA A 177 -13.71 -0.12 2.27
CA ALA A 177 -12.50 0.67 2.05
C ALA A 177 -11.31 -0.21 1.62
N ALA A 178 -11.16 -1.42 2.19
CA ALA A 178 -10.11 -2.36 1.81
C ALA A 178 -10.30 -2.90 0.37
N ILE A 179 -11.54 -3.28 0.00
CA ILE A 179 -11.86 -3.70 -1.37
C ILE A 179 -11.59 -2.55 -2.35
N TRP A 180 -12.02 -1.34 -2.00
CA TRP A 180 -11.83 -0.16 -2.83
C TRP A 180 -10.34 0.22 -2.95
N GLY A 181 -9.59 0.19 -1.85
CA GLY A 181 -8.15 0.40 -1.82
C GLY A 181 -7.41 -0.61 -2.68
N THR A 182 -7.83 -1.87 -2.67
CA THR A 182 -7.31 -2.92 -3.57
C THR A 182 -7.59 -2.60 -5.03
N ALA A 183 -8.80 -2.13 -5.37
CA ALA A 183 -9.13 -1.70 -6.72
C ALA A 183 -8.29 -0.50 -7.19
N VAL A 184 -8.09 0.49 -6.31
CA VAL A 184 -7.21 1.66 -6.56
C VAL A 184 -5.78 1.19 -6.80
N PHE A 185 -5.27 0.34 -5.92
CA PHE A 185 -3.94 -0.25 -6.00
C PHE A 185 -3.73 -0.95 -7.35
N LEU A 186 -4.63 -1.86 -7.73
CA LEU A 186 -4.54 -2.62 -8.98
C LEU A 186 -4.61 -1.70 -10.20
N LYS A 187 -5.56 -0.75 -10.20
CA LYS A 187 -5.77 0.18 -11.31
C LYS A 187 -4.56 1.08 -11.52
N LEU A 188 -4.03 1.65 -10.44
CA LEU A 188 -2.87 2.53 -10.49
C LEU A 188 -1.62 1.73 -10.87
N SER A 189 -1.38 0.58 -10.26
CA SER A 189 -0.24 -0.30 -10.60
C SER A 189 -0.27 -0.74 -12.07
N ARG A 190 -1.44 -1.07 -12.63
CA ARG A 190 -1.55 -1.43 -14.04
C ARG A 190 -1.04 -0.32 -14.98
N ALA A 191 -1.21 0.95 -14.61
CA ALA A 191 -0.74 2.09 -15.42
C ALA A 191 0.80 2.21 -15.46
N PHE A 192 1.51 1.65 -14.46
CA PHE A 192 2.96 1.77 -14.33
C PHE A 192 3.72 0.49 -14.72
N PHE A 193 3.12 -0.70 -14.53
CA PHE A 193 3.80 -1.99 -14.70
C PHE A 193 3.59 -2.69 -16.06
N ALA A 194 2.81 -2.08 -16.96
CA ALA A 194 2.50 -2.48 -18.34
C ALA A 194 1.85 -3.88 -18.56
N SER A 195 2.19 -4.89 -17.76
CA SER A 195 1.66 -6.26 -17.86
C SER A 195 0.70 -6.56 -16.70
N TRP A 196 -0.51 -7.01 -17.06
CA TRP A 196 -1.53 -7.47 -16.10
C TRP A 196 -1.01 -8.59 -15.20
N LEU A 197 -0.28 -9.56 -15.77
CA LEU A 197 0.23 -10.70 -15.01
C LEU A 197 1.26 -10.27 -13.96
N ARG A 198 2.09 -9.27 -14.29
CA ARG A 198 3.05 -8.69 -13.33
C ARG A 198 2.35 -7.92 -12.23
N THR A 199 1.33 -7.14 -12.57
CA THR A 199 0.51 -6.44 -11.57
C THR A 199 -0.17 -7.43 -10.63
N LEU A 200 -0.78 -8.50 -11.15
CA LEU A 200 -1.38 -9.55 -10.32
C LEU A 200 -0.36 -10.24 -9.41
N ALA A 201 0.79 -10.65 -9.97
CA ALA A 201 1.83 -11.32 -9.20
C ALA A 201 2.38 -10.41 -8.10
N MET A 202 2.63 -9.13 -8.42
CA MET A 202 3.06 -8.12 -7.44
C MET A 202 2.00 -7.95 -6.34
N SER A 203 0.73 -7.79 -6.70
CA SER A 203 -0.37 -7.67 -5.75
C SER A 203 -0.51 -8.90 -4.85
N LEU A 204 -0.34 -10.10 -5.40
CA LEU A 204 -0.39 -11.34 -4.63
C LEU A 204 0.76 -11.40 -3.63
N VAL A 205 2.00 -11.09 -4.06
CA VAL A 205 3.17 -11.04 -3.17
C VAL A 205 2.94 -10.02 -2.06
N LEU A 206 2.47 -8.82 -2.38
CA LEU A 206 2.19 -7.79 -1.38
C LEU A 206 1.07 -8.21 -0.43
N CYS A 207 0.00 -8.84 -0.93
CA CYS A 207 -1.08 -9.34 -0.09
C CYS A 207 -0.56 -10.38 0.91
N VAL A 208 0.22 -11.36 0.46
CA VAL A 208 0.83 -12.38 1.33
C VAL A 208 1.77 -11.73 2.35
N SER A 209 2.62 -10.79 1.92
CA SER A 209 3.52 -10.06 2.81
C SER A 209 2.77 -9.25 3.86
N THR A 210 1.71 -8.53 3.47
CA THR A 210 0.88 -7.75 4.40
C THR A 210 0.19 -8.65 5.41
N VAL A 211 -0.35 -9.80 4.99
CA VAL A 211 -0.91 -10.78 5.93
C VAL A 211 0.17 -11.31 6.87
N ALA A 212 1.36 -11.66 6.37
CA ALA A 212 2.44 -12.13 7.22
C ALA A 212 2.90 -11.07 8.24
N VAL A 213 3.03 -9.81 7.82
CA VAL A 213 3.37 -8.67 8.68
C VAL A 213 2.28 -8.46 9.74
N PHE A 214 1.01 -8.45 9.33
CA PHE A 214 -0.13 -8.29 10.24
C PHE A 214 -0.18 -9.39 11.31
N TRP A 215 0.22 -10.62 10.96
CA TRP A 215 0.32 -11.72 11.92
C TRP A 215 1.56 -11.66 12.81
N SER A 216 2.66 -11.10 12.31
CA SER A 216 3.94 -11.10 13.01
C SER A 216 4.13 -9.90 13.94
N ILE A 217 3.51 -8.77 13.61
CA ILE A 217 3.65 -7.55 14.38
C ILE A 217 2.30 -7.17 15.00
N GLN A 218 2.23 -7.26 16.32
CA GLN A 218 1.10 -6.81 17.15
C GLN A 218 1.39 -5.46 17.83
N THR A 219 2.34 -4.68 17.31
CA THR A 219 2.67 -3.37 17.88
C THR A 219 1.83 -2.28 17.21
N ASP A 220 0.90 -1.71 17.95
CA ASP A 220 0.13 -0.54 17.52
C ASP A 220 0.96 0.74 17.59
N THR A 221 0.67 1.70 16.70
CA THR A 221 1.31 3.03 16.68
C THR A 221 0.92 3.88 17.90
N TRP A 222 -0.31 3.71 18.37
CA TRP A 222 -0.85 4.39 19.54
C TRP A 222 -1.19 3.35 20.60
N VAL A 223 -0.62 3.50 21.79
CA VAL A 223 -0.83 2.57 22.91
C VAL A 223 -1.47 3.34 24.06
N ALA A 224 -2.42 2.72 24.76
CA ALA A 224 -3.04 3.35 25.94
C ALA A 224 -1.98 3.66 26.99
N ALA A 225 -1.99 4.89 27.53
CA ALA A 225 -0.98 5.35 28.49
C ALA A 225 -0.90 4.49 29.75
N GLU A 226 -2.01 3.86 30.15
CA GLU A 226 -2.09 3.00 31.34
C GLU A 226 -1.41 1.64 31.14
N ALA A 227 -1.30 1.16 29.90
CA ALA A 227 -0.70 -0.14 29.59
C ALA A 227 0.82 -0.16 29.82
N GLU A 228 1.49 1.00 29.70
CA GLU A 228 2.93 1.11 29.90
C GLU A 228 3.28 1.21 31.40
N ALA A 229 2.42 1.82 32.21
CA ALA A 229 2.56 1.85 33.67
C ALA A 229 2.37 0.47 34.34
N ALA A 230 1.79 -0.49 33.62
CA ALA A 230 1.62 -1.87 34.07
C ALA A 230 2.81 -2.77 33.71
N GLN A 231 3.81 -2.28 32.97
CA GLN A 231 5.07 -3.03 32.87
C GLN A 231 5.70 -3.07 34.27
N PRO A 232 5.98 -4.27 34.81
CA PRO A 232 6.55 -4.38 36.14
C PRO A 232 7.84 -3.58 36.13
N GLU A 233 7.85 -2.49 36.90
CA GLU A 233 9.06 -1.75 37.21
C GLU A 233 10.03 -2.80 37.76
N VAL A 234 10.99 -3.22 36.94
CA VAL A 234 12.08 -4.08 37.36
C VAL A 234 12.89 -3.20 38.29
N VAL A 235 12.48 -3.18 39.56
CA VAL A 235 13.16 -2.45 40.63
C VAL A 235 14.60 -2.95 40.61
N PRO A 236 15.56 -2.12 40.16
CA PRO A 236 16.96 -2.50 40.14
C PRO A 236 17.43 -2.42 41.59
N GLY A 237 17.19 -3.47 42.36
CA GLY A 237 17.40 -3.42 43.80
C GLY A 237 17.23 -4.75 44.53
N ASP A 238 16.36 -5.63 44.05
CA ASP A 238 16.29 -6.98 44.60
C ASP A 238 17.18 -7.89 43.73
N GLU A 239 18.49 -7.69 43.88
CA GLU A 239 19.41 -8.82 43.75
C GLU A 239 18.91 -9.88 44.73
N GLU A 240 18.14 -10.83 44.21
CA GLU A 240 17.93 -12.13 44.84
C GLU A 240 19.30 -12.59 45.32
N SER A 241 19.49 -12.47 46.63
CA SER A 241 20.53 -13.18 47.33
C SER A 241 20.24 -14.66 47.07
N ASP A 242 20.96 -15.20 46.10
CA ASP A 242 21.20 -16.62 45.88
C ASP A 242 21.98 -17.16 47.08
N GLU A 243 21.34 -17.14 48.25
CA GLU A 243 21.74 -17.86 49.44
C GLU A 243 20.69 -18.92 49.73
N GLY A 244 20.90 -20.08 49.10
CA GLY A 244 20.80 -21.38 49.78
C GLY A 244 19.40 -21.80 50.23
N GLY A 245 18.74 -22.60 49.39
CA GLY A 245 17.56 -23.35 49.79
C GLY A 245 17.34 -24.56 48.89
N ALA A 246 18.23 -25.55 48.99
CA ALA A 246 17.90 -26.90 48.55
C ALA A 246 16.87 -27.47 49.53
N GLU A 247 15.60 -27.50 49.14
CA GLU A 247 14.52 -28.32 49.72
C GLU A 247 13.37 -28.26 48.72
N GLU A 248 13.21 -29.30 47.90
CA GLU A 248 12.11 -30.27 48.08
C GLU A 248 10.72 -29.63 47.91
N GLU A 249 10.21 -29.63 46.67
CA GLU A 249 8.75 -29.71 46.47
C GLU A 249 8.45 -30.55 45.21
N ASP A 250 8.65 -31.85 45.41
CA ASP A 250 8.22 -32.95 44.57
C ASP A 250 6.81 -33.39 45.04
N MET A 251 5.82 -32.51 44.98
CA MET A 251 4.39 -32.75 45.29
C MET A 251 3.64 -31.55 44.68
N GLU A 252 2.66 -31.61 43.77
CA GLU A 252 1.56 -32.54 43.54
C GLU A 252 1.12 -32.41 42.06
N GLN A 253 1.51 -33.34 41.18
CA GLN A 253 0.83 -33.60 39.90
C GLN A 253 -0.06 -34.86 39.82
N PRO A 254 -0.48 -35.57 40.91
CA PRO A 254 -1.43 -36.68 40.76
C PRO A 254 -2.88 -36.23 40.47
N GLU A 255 -3.37 -35.12 41.04
CA GLU A 255 -4.82 -34.79 40.95
C GLU A 255 -5.25 -34.31 39.56
N LEU A 256 -4.40 -33.60 38.82
CA LEU A 256 -4.73 -33.14 37.46
C LEU A 256 -4.82 -34.29 36.44
N LEU A 257 -4.06 -35.37 36.67
CA LEU A 257 -4.13 -36.58 35.85
C LEU A 257 -5.34 -37.45 36.19
N GLU A 258 -5.87 -37.38 37.42
CA GLU A 258 -7.06 -38.12 37.83
C GLU A 258 -8.36 -37.43 37.39
N ALA A 259 -8.39 -36.09 37.38
CA ALA A 259 -9.50 -35.30 36.84
C ALA A 259 -9.74 -35.56 35.33
N LEU A 260 -8.68 -35.84 34.56
CA LEU A 260 -8.78 -36.16 33.13
C LEU A 260 -9.18 -37.62 32.82
N ARG A 261 -9.13 -38.54 33.80
CA ARG A 261 -9.55 -39.94 33.60
C ARG A 261 -11.03 -40.20 33.81
N HIS A 262 -11.75 -39.28 34.45
CA HIS A 262 -13.16 -39.47 34.82
C HIS A 262 -14.16 -38.82 33.86
N GLU A 263 -13.75 -38.33 32.69
CA GLU A 263 -14.71 -37.94 31.65
C GLU A 263 -15.33 -39.18 30.98
N PRO A 264 -16.63 -39.46 31.16
CA PRO A 264 -17.27 -40.59 30.52
C PRO A 264 -17.43 -40.31 29.01
N PRO A 265 -17.12 -41.27 28.12
CA PRO A 265 -17.34 -41.11 26.69
C PRO A 265 -18.84 -41.15 26.41
N GLY A 266 -19.51 -40.00 26.38
CA GLY A 266 -20.94 -39.97 26.05
C GLY A 266 -21.71 -38.65 26.12
N SER A 267 -21.14 -37.54 26.61
CA SER A 267 -21.93 -36.32 26.91
C SER A 267 -21.87 -35.21 25.83
N ALA A 268 -21.32 -35.46 24.65
CA ALA A 268 -21.15 -34.44 23.59
C ALA A 268 -22.22 -34.43 22.48
N LEU A 269 -23.47 -34.86 22.74
CA LEU A 269 -24.50 -34.93 21.69
C LEU A 269 -25.84 -34.22 21.97
N THR A 270 -25.90 -33.27 22.90
CA THR A 270 -27.19 -32.59 23.18
C THR A 270 -27.07 -31.09 23.43
N ARG A 271 -26.53 -30.32 22.49
CA ARG A 271 -26.80 -28.87 22.37
C ARG A 271 -26.83 -28.42 20.92
N LEU A 272 -27.87 -28.84 20.19
CA LEU A 272 -28.42 -28.12 19.05
C LEU A 272 -29.94 -28.15 19.19
N GLY A 273 -30.50 -26.99 19.54
CA GLY A 273 -31.93 -26.68 19.61
C GLY A 273 -32.06 -25.17 19.56
#